data_AF-A0A6M4BRM4-F1
#
_entry.id   AF-A0A6M4BRM4-F1
#
_cell.length_a   1.000
_cell.length_b   1.000
_cell.length_c   1.000
_cell.angle_alpha   90.00
_cell.angle_beta   90.00
_cell.angle_gamma   90.00
#
_symmetry.space_group_name_H-M   'P 1'
#
loop_
_entity.id
_entity.type
_entity.pdbx_description
1 polymer ?
#
loop_
_entity_poly.entity_id
_entity_poly.type
_entity_poly.pdbx_seq_one_letter_code
_entity_poly.pdbx_strand_id
1 'polypeptide(L)'
;KEVILSAGAINSPQLLMLSGIGPKEHLRDVGIKVLKDLPVGENLQDHVGVGGLTFLVDKPVAIVQNRFQAFPISMSYVINERGPMTTLGGLEGIAFVNTKYANESGLWPDIQFHMAPASFSSDNGQIVRKILGLTDEVYDTVYKPIANKDAWTIMPLLLRPNTRGYVRLKSSNPFHYPIMNPRYHENALDVARLVEGIKIAVKVADASPFKQFGSRLYMKPLPNCKHFQFMSDEYIECQVRTISMTIYH
;
A
#
# COMPACT_ATOMS: atom_id res chain seq x y z
N LYS A 1 29.29 -29.09 4.11
CA LYS A 1 28.98 -27.70 4.51
C LYS A 1 28.29 -27.03 3.33
N GLU A 2 27.25 -26.24 3.57
CA GLU A 2 26.41 -25.62 2.53
C GLU A 2 26.28 -24.12 2.79
N VAL A 3 25.88 -23.35 1.77
CA VAL A 3 25.56 -21.93 1.87
C VAL A 3 24.06 -21.77 1.64
N ILE A 4 23.34 -21.23 2.62
CA ILE A 4 21.91 -20.95 2.56
C ILE A 4 21.72 -19.44 2.44
N LEU A 5 20.99 -18.99 1.42
CA LEU A 5 20.74 -17.57 1.18
C LEU A 5 19.39 -17.16 1.78
N SER A 6 19.42 -16.18 2.68
CA SER A 6 18.23 -15.69 3.40
C SER A 6 18.17 -14.16 3.46
N ALA A 7 18.56 -13.50 2.37
CA ALA A 7 18.62 -12.03 2.29
C ALA A 7 17.29 -11.39 1.81
N GLY A 8 16.20 -12.17 1.76
CA GLY A 8 14.88 -11.71 1.33
C GLY A 8 14.71 -11.59 -0.20
N ALA A 9 13.52 -11.20 -0.65
CA ALA A 9 13.12 -11.19 -2.07
C ALA A 9 13.88 -10.16 -2.94
N ILE A 10 14.51 -9.16 -2.32
CA ILE A 10 15.27 -8.11 -3.02
C ILE A 10 16.78 -8.41 -3.03
N ASN A 11 17.37 -8.63 -1.85
CA ASN A 11 18.83 -8.76 -1.77
C ASN A 11 19.32 -10.16 -2.14
N SER A 12 18.50 -11.21 -2.01
CA SER A 12 18.91 -12.56 -2.46
C SER A 12 19.18 -12.61 -3.97
N PRO A 13 18.28 -12.14 -4.87
CA PRO A 13 18.61 -12.11 -6.29
C PRO A 13 19.77 -11.17 -6.61
N GLN A 14 19.94 -10.05 -5.89
CA GLN A 14 21.10 -9.17 -6.04
C GLN A 14 22.41 -9.92 -5.74
N LEU A 15 22.50 -10.62 -4.61
CA LEU A 15 23.69 -11.37 -4.21
C LEU A 15 24.00 -12.53 -5.16
N LEU A 16 22.98 -13.26 -5.63
CA LEU A 16 23.16 -14.32 -6.63
C LEU A 16 23.71 -13.76 -7.94
N MET A 17 23.13 -12.66 -8.44
CA MET A 17 23.60 -12.02 -9.67
C MET A 17 25.03 -11.49 -9.53
N LEU A 18 25.38 -10.86 -8.39
CA LEU A 18 26.74 -10.42 -8.07
C LEU A 18 27.74 -11.58 -8.01
N SER A 19 27.25 -12.77 -7.64
CA SER A 19 28.03 -14.02 -7.62
C SER A 19 28.10 -14.71 -8.98
N GLY A 20 27.59 -14.09 -10.06
CA GLY A 20 27.59 -14.64 -11.41
C GLY A 20 26.47 -15.65 -11.71
N ILE A 21 25.41 -15.69 -10.90
CA ILE A 21 24.24 -16.56 -11.08
C ILE A 21 23.02 -15.68 -11.40
N GLY A 22 22.59 -15.67 -12.66
CA GLY A 22 21.51 -14.82 -13.12
C GLY A 22 21.44 -14.68 -14.65
N PRO A 23 20.60 -13.76 -15.18
CA PRO A 23 20.37 -13.66 -16.61
C PRO A 23 21.65 -13.28 -17.33
N LYS A 24 22.13 -14.15 -18.23
CA LYS A 24 23.44 -14.05 -18.86
C LYS A 24 23.73 -12.70 -19.52
N GLU A 25 22.79 -12.16 -20.29
CA GLU A 25 23.00 -10.88 -20.97
C GLU A 25 23.08 -9.71 -19.97
N HIS A 26 22.18 -9.67 -18.97
CA HIS A 26 22.23 -8.65 -17.91
C HIS A 26 23.56 -8.69 -17.13
N LEU A 27 24.04 -9.88 -16.78
CA LEU A 27 25.32 -10.02 -16.07
C LEU A 27 26.51 -9.52 -16.89
N ARG A 28 26.51 -9.77 -18.21
CA ARG A 28 27.54 -9.26 -19.13
C ARG A 28 27.49 -7.74 -19.23
N ASP A 29 26.29 -7.16 -19.32
CA ASP A 29 26.08 -5.71 -19.43
C ASP A 29 26.67 -4.96 -18.22
N VAL A 30 26.62 -5.56 -17.03
CA VAL A 30 27.22 -4.98 -15.81
C VAL A 30 28.64 -5.48 -15.49
N GLY A 31 29.27 -6.21 -16.42
CA GLY A 31 30.68 -6.63 -16.32
C GLY A 31 30.95 -7.80 -15.37
N ILE A 32 29.98 -8.69 -15.15
CA ILE A 32 30.10 -9.85 -14.25
C ILE A 32 30.29 -11.14 -15.07
N LYS A 33 31.23 -11.99 -14.64
CA LYS A 33 31.43 -13.32 -15.22
C LYS A 33 30.22 -14.21 -14.93
N VAL A 34 29.60 -14.74 -15.98
CA VAL A 34 28.47 -15.67 -15.86
C VAL A 34 28.98 -17.05 -15.45
N LEU A 35 28.61 -17.49 -14.26
CA LEU A 35 28.80 -18.86 -13.77
C LEU A 35 27.61 -19.74 -14.12
N LYS A 36 26.39 -19.21 -14.00
CA LYS A 36 25.16 -19.93 -14.31
C LYS A 36 24.10 -18.97 -14.84
N ASP A 37 23.57 -19.29 -16.02
CA ASP A 37 22.45 -18.56 -16.64
C ASP A 37 21.12 -19.08 -16.07
N LEU A 38 20.44 -18.24 -15.29
CA LEU A 38 19.15 -18.53 -14.65
C LEU A 38 18.32 -17.24 -14.60
N PRO A 39 16.97 -17.32 -14.58
CA PRO A 39 16.10 -16.14 -14.51
C PRO A 39 16.05 -15.52 -13.09
N VAL A 40 17.21 -15.28 -12.47
CA VAL A 40 17.32 -14.68 -11.14
C VAL A 40 16.85 -13.23 -11.19
N GLY A 41 16.01 -12.84 -10.23
CA GLY A 41 15.43 -11.51 -10.17
C GLY A 41 14.18 -11.35 -11.04
N GLU A 42 13.74 -12.37 -11.78
CA GLU A 42 12.42 -12.37 -12.42
C GLU A 42 11.29 -12.69 -11.43
N ASN A 43 10.04 -12.52 -11.91
CA ASN A 43 8.84 -12.95 -11.21
C ASN A 43 8.65 -12.27 -9.83
N LEU A 44 9.12 -11.02 -9.70
CA LEU A 44 8.83 -10.20 -8.52
C LEU A 44 7.31 -10.01 -8.44
N GLN A 45 6.74 -10.28 -7.27
CA GLN A 45 5.35 -10.07 -6.97
C GLN A 45 5.29 -9.27 -5.67
N ASP A 46 4.34 -8.35 -5.61
CA ASP A 46 4.06 -7.56 -4.42
C ASP A 46 2.56 -7.26 -4.40
N HIS A 47 2.00 -7.12 -3.20
CA HIS A 47 0.63 -6.70 -3.00
C HIS A 47 0.54 -5.18 -3.07
N VAL A 48 0.09 -4.67 -4.22
CA VAL A 48 -0.20 -3.25 -4.38
C VAL A 48 -1.53 -2.90 -3.69
N GLY A 49 -1.47 -1.92 -2.80
CA GLY A 49 -2.60 -1.31 -2.13
C GLY A 49 -2.97 0.04 -2.73
N VAL A 50 -4.23 0.43 -2.57
CA VAL A 50 -4.73 1.72 -3.00
C VAL A 50 -5.19 2.53 -1.81
N GLY A 51 -4.67 3.74 -1.72
CA GLY A 51 -4.99 4.69 -0.67
C GLY A 51 -6.05 5.70 -1.06
N GLY A 52 -6.25 6.64 -0.15
CA GLY A 52 -6.96 7.87 -0.43
C GLY A 52 -8.46 7.85 -0.21
N LEU A 53 -9.08 6.67 -0.02
CA LEU A 53 -10.41 6.61 0.59
C LEU A 53 -10.35 7.19 1.99
N THR A 54 -11.25 8.12 2.29
CA THR A 54 -11.29 8.81 3.60
C THR A 54 -12.74 8.98 3.98
N PHE A 55 -13.07 8.50 5.16
CA PHE A 55 -14.42 8.57 5.71
C PHE A 55 -14.36 9.41 6.98
N LEU A 56 -15.04 10.57 6.95
CA LEU A 56 -15.14 11.44 8.12
C LEU A 56 -16.14 10.84 9.11
N VAL A 57 -15.86 10.97 10.39
CA VAL A 57 -16.77 10.59 11.48
C VAL A 57 -16.96 11.76 12.44
N ASP A 58 -18.10 11.80 13.12
CA ASP A 58 -18.45 12.90 14.02
C ASP A 58 -18.00 12.64 15.46
N LYS A 59 -17.64 11.38 15.78
CA LYS A 59 -17.17 10.98 17.11
C LYS A 59 -15.64 11.04 17.21
N PRO A 60 -15.07 11.50 18.34
CA PRO A 60 -13.63 11.60 18.55
C PRO A 60 -13.01 10.23 18.90
N VAL A 61 -13.16 9.25 18.02
CA VAL A 61 -12.74 7.85 18.23
C VAL A 61 -11.59 7.42 17.32
N ALA A 62 -11.27 8.20 16.30
CA ALA A 62 -10.15 7.93 15.40
C ALA A 62 -8.80 8.21 16.08
N ILE A 63 -7.71 7.82 15.43
CA ILE A 63 -6.36 8.22 15.76
C ILE A 63 -6.09 9.56 15.05
N VAL A 64 -5.92 10.62 15.85
CA VAL A 64 -5.45 11.93 15.40
C VAL A 64 -4.28 12.33 16.26
N GLN A 65 -3.13 12.62 15.63
CA GLN A 65 -1.84 12.78 16.30
C GLN A 65 -1.88 13.81 17.44
N ASN A 66 -2.58 14.93 17.25
CA ASN A 66 -2.67 16.00 18.24
C ASN A 66 -3.38 15.61 19.55
N ARG A 67 -4.14 14.51 19.58
CA ARG A 67 -4.75 13.98 20.82
C ARG A 67 -3.78 13.17 21.66
N PHE A 68 -2.62 12.82 21.10
CA PHE A 68 -1.65 11.96 21.77
C PHE A 68 -0.45 12.77 22.28
N GLN A 69 -0.31 12.83 23.61
CA GLN A 69 0.85 13.41 24.27
C GLN A 69 1.93 12.34 24.43
N ALA A 70 3.09 12.53 23.81
CA ALA A 70 4.14 11.51 23.73
C ALA A 70 4.55 10.99 25.12
N PHE A 71 4.87 11.89 26.06
CA PHE A 71 5.39 11.48 27.37
C PHE A 71 4.39 10.67 28.22
N PRO A 72 3.15 11.12 28.48
CA PRO A 72 2.18 10.34 29.24
C PRO A 72 1.86 8.97 28.61
N ILE A 73 1.75 8.91 27.28
CA ILE A 73 1.44 7.66 26.57
C ILE A 73 2.60 6.67 26.67
N SER A 74 3.82 7.14 26.47
CA SER A 74 5.02 6.31 26.63
C SER A 74 5.13 5.80 28.06
N MET A 75 4.88 6.64 29.06
CA MET A 75 4.94 6.20 30.46
C MET A 75 3.84 5.18 30.79
N SER A 76 2.62 5.35 30.27
CA SER A 76 1.55 4.37 30.42
C SER A 76 1.96 3.00 29.87
N TYR A 77 2.60 2.96 28.71
CA TYR A 77 3.07 1.72 28.10
C TYR A 77 4.22 1.10 28.89
N VAL A 78 5.22 1.90 29.31
CA VAL A 78 6.37 1.40 30.09
C VAL A 78 5.94 0.81 31.42
N ILE A 79 5.00 1.45 32.13
CA ILE A 79 4.58 1.00 33.47
C ILE A 79 3.56 -0.13 33.40
N ASN A 80 2.58 -0.04 32.49
CA ASN A 80 1.41 -0.92 32.51
C ASN A 80 1.35 -1.89 31.32
N GLU A 81 2.28 -1.81 30.37
CA GLU A 81 2.26 -2.56 29.10
C GLU A 81 0.93 -2.41 28.34
N ARG A 82 0.27 -1.26 28.54
CA ARG A 82 -1.08 -0.96 28.05
C ARG A 82 -1.19 0.49 27.61
N GLY A 83 -2.17 0.74 26.76
CA GLY A 83 -2.53 2.06 26.26
C GLY A 83 -2.24 2.23 24.77
N PRO A 84 -2.38 3.45 24.22
CA PRO A 84 -2.36 3.68 22.77
C PRO A 84 -1.11 3.21 22.03
N MET A 85 0.04 3.05 22.70
CA MET A 85 1.26 2.50 22.09
C MET A 85 1.20 1.00 21.80
N THR A 86 0.20 0.27 22.32
CA THR A 86 -0.06 -1.12 21.93
C THR A 86 -0.81 -1.23 20.61
N THR A 87 -1.26 -0.12 20.01
CA THR A 87 -1.98 -0.11 18.73
C THR A 87 -1.07 -0.55 17.59
N LEU A 88 -1.64 -1.16 16.56
CA LEU A 88 -0.89 -1.81 15.47
C LEU A 88 -0.43 -0.82 14.39
N GLY A 89 0.00 0.38 14.80
CA GLY A 89 0.46 1.41 13.87
C GLY A 89 -0.63 1.91 12.91
N GLY A 90 -1.89 1.73 13.28
CA GLY A 90 -3.04 2.16 12.50
C GLY A 90 -3.74 1.07 11.68
N LEU A 91 -3.32 -0.20 11.70
CA LEU A 91 -4.08 -1.29 11.08
C LEU A 91 -4.88 -2.09 12.11
N GLU A 92 -6.17 -1.80 12.23
CA GLU A 92 -7.03 -2.36 13.29
C GLU A 92 -8.04 -3.38 12.77
N GLY A 93 -8.19 -3.50 11.46
CA GLY A 93 -9.10 -4.46 10.85
C GLY A 93 -8.60 -4.99 9.53
N ILE A 94 -8.86 -6.27 9.29
CA ILE A 94 -8.60 -6.92 8.00
C ILE A 94 -9.85 -7.66 7.51
N ALA A 95 -10.00 -7.74 6.20
CA ALA A 95 -10.98 -8.61 5.57
C ALA A 95 -10.44 -9.15 4.25
N PHE A 96 -10.89 -10.34 3.86
CA PHE A 96 -10.61 -10.93 2.57
C PHE A 96 -11.91 -11.00 1.79
N VAL A 97 -11.93 -10.43 0.59
CA VAL A 97 -13.15 -10.33 -0.22
C VAL A 97 -12.89 -10.76 -1.65
N ASN A 98 -13.95 -11.27 -2.27
CA ASN A 98 -13.98 -11.63 -3.67
C ASN A 98 -14.60 -10.49 -4.46
N THR A 99 -13.88 -9.96 -5.46
CA THR A 99 -14.52 -9.17 -6.51
C THR A 99 -15.23 -10.09 -7.50
N LYS A 100 -15.97 -9.50 -8.45
CA LYS A 100 -16.55 -10.25 -9.58
C LYS A 100 -15.51 -10.93 -10.48
N TYR A 101 -14.21 -10.61 -10.32
CA TYR A 101 -13.09 -11.20 -11.05
C TYR A 101 -12.31 -12.26 -10.24
N ALA A 102 -12.78 -12.56 -9.02
CA ALA A 102 -12.23 -13.62 -8.22
C ALA A 102 -12.52 -14.99 -8.85
N ASN A 103 -11.81 -16.02 -8.39
CA ASN A 103 -12.03 -17.38 -8.86
C ASN A 103 -13.44 -17.88 -8.52
N GLU A 104 -14.07 -18.61 -9.44
CA GLU A 104 -15.44 -19.12 -9.29
C GLU A 104 -15.66 -19.98 -8.04
N SER A 105 -14.60 -20.65 -7.54
CA SER A 105 -14.68 -21.43 -6.30
C SER A 105 -15.00 -20.58 -5.07
N GLY A 106 -14.75 -19.27 -5.13
CA GLY A 106 -14.92 -18.35 -4.00
C GLY A 106 -13.92 -18.53 -2.85
N LEU A 107 -13.04 -19.54 -2.91
CA LEU A 107 -12.06 -19.86 -1.86
C LEU A 107 -10.77 -19.03 -1.97
N TRP A 108 -10.61 -18.27 -3.05
CA TRP A 108 -9.38 -17.56 -3.39
C TRP A 108 -9.66 -16.06 -3.53
N PRO A 109 -9.63 -15.30 -2.41
CA PRO A 109 -9.83 -13.86 -2.44
C PRO A 109 -8.76 -13.16 -3.26
N ASP A 110 -9.21 -12.17 -4.04
CA ASP A 110 -8.38 -11.32 -4.87
C ASP A 110 -8.13 -9.95 -4.24
N ILE A 111 -8.94 -9.55 -3.26
CA ILE A 111 -8.76 -8.33 -2.48
C ILE A 111 -8.64 -8.61 -0.98
N GLN A 112 -7.66 -7.98 -0.35
CA GLN A 112 -7.58 -7.81 1.09
C GLN A 112 -7.90 -6.37 1.44
N PHE A 113 -8.68 -6.16 2.49
CA PHE A 113 -8.87 -4.83 3.07
C PHE A 113 -8.00 -4.65 4.28
N HIS A 114 -7.37 -3.50 4.35
CA HIS A 114 -6.70 -2.98 5.53
C HIS A 114 -7.49 -1.77 6.03
N MET A 115 -8.12 -1.90 7.20
CA MET A 115 -8.88 -0.83 7.84
C MET A 115 -8.03 -0.15 8.91
N ALA A 116 -8.04 1.17 8.85
CA ALA A 116 -7.33 2.02 9.78
C ALA A 116 -8.26 3.07 10.37
N PRO A 117 -8.30 3.27 11.70
CA PRO A 117 -9.03 4.36 12.32
C PRO A 117 -8.26 5.69 12.16
N ALA A 118 -7.66 5.92 11.00
CA ALA A 118 -6.90 7.12 10.66
C ALA A 118 -7.04 7.40 9.16
N SER A 119 -6.59 8.56 8.70
CA SER A 119 -6.46 8.89 7.28
C SER A 119 -5.15 9.64 7.05
N PHE A 120 -4.85 10.00 5.80
CA PHE A 120 -3.67 10.81 5.48
C PHE A 120 -3.67 12.21 6.12
N SER A 121 -4.82 12.67 6.60
CA SER A 121 -4.96 13.94 7.31
C SER A 121 -4.72 13.86 8.83
N SER A 122 -4.67 12.64 9.38
CA SER A 122 -4.66 12.38 10.83
C SER A 122 -3.40 12.88 11.55
N ASP A 123 -2.28 13.03 10.83
CA ASP A 123 -1.01 13.49 11.38
C ASP A 123 -0.68 14.93 10.98
N ASN A 124 -1.62 15.65 10.36
CA ASN A 124 -1.41 17.00 9.84
C ASN A 124 -0.17 17.12 8.91
N GLY A 125 0.16 16.05 8.18
CA GLY A 125 1.15 16.09 7.09
C GLY A 125 2.60 16.01 7.56
N GLN A 126 2.82 15.55 8.79
CA GLN A 126 4.16 15.46 9.38
C GLN A 126 4.98 14.32 8.75
N ILE A 127 4.41 13.12 8.70
CA ILE A 127 5.08 11.87 8.38
C ILE A 127 4.33 11.09 7.30
N VAL A 128 3.01 10.89 7.43
CA VAL A 128 2.20 10.02 6.56
C VAL A 128 2.31 10.42 5.09
N ARG A 129 2.25 11.72 4.79
CA ARG A 129 2.40 12.21 3.42
C ARG A 129 3.75 11.86 2.79
N LYS A 130 4.83 11.83 3.60
CA LYS A 130 6.19 11.55 3.14
C LYS A 130 6.38 10.05 2.92
N ILE A 131 5.91 9.22 3.87
CA ILE A 131 5.99 7.76 3.77
C ILE A 131 5.24 7.26 2.54
N LEU A 132 4.09 7.84 2.25
CA LEU A 132 3.25 7.45 1.12
C LEU A 132 3.57 8.18 -0.19
N GLY A 133 4.58 9.04 -0.21
CA GLY A 133 5.00 9.76 -1.41
C GLY A 133 3.93 10.67 -2.01
N LEU A 134 3.02 11.23 -1.20
CA LEU A 134 1.98 12.15 -1.68
C LEU A 134 2.62 13.48 -2.09
N THR A 135 2.24 14.00 -3.26
CA THR A 135 2.68 15.33 -3.70
C THR A 135 2.04 16.43 -2.84
N ASP A 136 2.72 17.58 -2.77
CA ASP A 136 2.20 18.76 -2.07
C ASP A 136 0.82 19.15 -2.60
N GLU A 137 0.63 19.13 -3.92
CA GLU A 137 -0.65 19.45 -4.58
C GLU A 137 -1.79 18.54 -4.11
N VAL A 138 -1.57 17.22 -4.09
CA VAL A 138 -2.58 16.24 -3.65
C VAL A 138 -2.87 16.44 -2.16
N TYR A 139 -1.84 16.59 -1.33
CA TYR A 139 -1.99 16.74 0.11
C TYR A 139 -2.74 18.02 0.48
N ASP A 140 -2.26 19.17 -0.01
CA ASP A 140 -2.80 20.49 0.33
C ASP A 140 -4.23 20.67 -0.20
N THR A 141 -4.55 20.10 -1.37
CA THR A 141 -5.89 20.23 -1.95
C THR A 141 -6.92 19.31 -1.29
N VAL A 142 -6.52 18.09 -0.93
CA VAL A 142 -7.45 17.04 -0.52
C VAL A 142 -7.45 16.84 0.99
N TYR A 143 -6.29 16.61 1.59
CA TYR A 143 -6.19 16.11 2.98
C TYR A 143 -5.97 17.22 4.02
N LYS A 144 -5.25 18.29 3.68
CA LYS A 144 -5.05 19.44 4.59
C LYS A 144 -6.34 20.13 5.06
N PRO A 145 -7.39 20.30 4.23
CA PRO A 145 -8.66 20.91 4.66
C PRO A 145 -9.41 20.12 5.75
N ILE A 146 -9.07 18.85 5.92
CA ILE A 146 -9.63 17.96 6.95
C ILE A 146 -8.59 17.55 7.99
N ALA A 147 -7.44 18.23 8.04
CA ALA A 147 -6.41 17.98 9.03
C ALA A 147 -6.99 18.04 10.45
N ASN A 148 -6.57 17.10 11.29
CA ASN A 148 -7.03 16.92 12.67
C ASN A 148 -8.52 16.59 12.84
N LYS A 149 -9.27 16.29 11.77
CA LYS A 149 -10.62 15.73 11.89
C LYS A 149 -10.54 14.22 12.10
N ASP A 150 -11.52 13.69 12.81
CA ASP A 150 -11.68 12.25 12.95
C ASP A 150 -12.09 11.64 11.61
N ALA A 151 -11.25 10.72 11.15
CA ALA A 151 -11.47 10.01 9.91
C ALA A 151 -10.87 8.60 9.98
N TRP A 152 -11.43 7.70 9.18
CA TRP A 152 -10.92 6.35 9.00
C TRP A 152 -10.77 6.04 7.51
N THR A 153 -10.01 4.99 7.20
CA THR A 153 -9.82 4.50 5.84
C THR A 153 -9.93 2.99 5.79
N ILE A 154 -10.27 2.48 4.61
CA ILE A 154 -10.21 1.08 4.25
C ILE A 154 -9.52 1.02 2.89
N MET A 155 -8.36 0.36 2.86
CA MET A 155 -7.49 0.28 1.69
C MET A 155 -7.68 -1.09 1.05
N PRO A 156 -8.10 -1.20 -0.22
CA PRO A 156 -8.03 -2.45 -0.97
C PRO A 156 -6.59 -2.74 -1.39
N LEU A 157 -6.18 -3.98 -1.20
CA LEU A 157 -4.90 -4.55 -1.64
C LEU A 157 -5.15 -5.70 -2.58
N LEU A 158 -4.39 -5.75 -3.66
CA LEU A 158 -4.43 -6.83 -4.63
C LEU A 158 -3.59 -8.02 -4.15
N LEU A 159 -4.25 -9.15 -3.86
CA LEU A 159 -3.59 -10.35 -3.31
C LEU A 159 -2.98 -11.25 -4.38
N ARG A 160 -3.52 -11.19 -5.59
CA ARG A 160 -3.16 -12.09 -6.69
C ARG A 160 -2.92 -11.25 -7.95
N PRO A 161 -1.85 -10.43 -7.96
CA PRO A 161 -1.53 -9.65 -9.15
C PRO A 161 -1.26 -10.61 -10.32
N ASN A 162 -1.72 -10.23 -11.50
CA ASN A 162 -1.33 -10.89 -12.75
C ASN A 162 0.03 -10.34 -13.22
N THR A 163 0.31 -9.08 -12.91
CA THR A 163 1.57 -8.44 -13.25
C THR A 163 2.74 -9.09 -12.50
N ARG A 164 3.89 -9.19 -13.16
CA ARG A 164 5.16 -9.64 -12.59
C ARG A 164 6.21 -8.58 -12.80
N GLY A 165 6.95 -8.21 -11.77
CA GLY A 165 8.09 -7.30 -11.86
C GLY A 165 9.43 -8.03 -11.99
N TYR A 166 10.49 -7.27 -11.81
CA TYR A 166 11.85 -7.79 -11.70
C TYR A 166 12.74 -6.98 -10.74
N VAL A 167 13.83 -7.61 -10.31
CA VAL A 167 14.97 -7.02 -9.62
C VAL A 167 16.21 -7.21 -10.49
N ARG A 168 16.97 -6.13 -10.71
CA ARG A 168 18.18 -6.12 -11.54
C ARG A 168 19.34 -5.41 -10.85
N LEU A 169 20.56 -5.83 -11.17
CA LEU A 169 21.74 -5.07 -10.75
C LEU A 169 21.79 -3.73 -11.47
N LYS A 170 22.01 -2.65 -10.71
CA LYS A 170 22.37 -1.35 -11.28
C LYS A 170 23.81 -1.33 -11.80
N SER A 171 24.70 -2.10 -11.17
CA SER A 171 26.12 -2.22 -11.49
C SER A 171 26.71 -3.45 -10.77
N SER A 172 27.99 -3.74 -11.00
CA SER A 172 28.75 -4.75 -10.25
C SER A 172 29.19 -4.33 -8.84
N ASN A 173 28.96 -3.07 -8.43
CA ASN A 173 29.24 -2.64 -7.06
C ASN A 173 28.16 -3.19 -6.09
N PRO A 174 28.52 -4.01 -5.08
CA PRO A 174 27.56 -4.57 -4.14
C PRO A 174 26.85 -3.53 -3.26
N PHE A 175 27.42 -2.34 -3.09
CA PHE A 175 26.84 -1.26 -2.29
C PHE A 175 25.83 -0.40 -3.06
N HIS A 176 25.70 -0.60 -4.38
CA HIS A 176 24.67 0.07 -5.16
C HIS A 176 23.35 -0.67 -5.05
N TYR A 177 22.27 0.06 -4.72
CA TYR A 177 20.92 -0.51 -4.69
C TYR A 177 20.54 -1.11 -6.05
N PRO A 178 19.84 -2.25 -6.05
CA PRO A 178 19.34 -2.84 -7.27
C PRO A 178 18.23 -1.97 -7.87
N ILE A 179 18.00 -2.13 -9.17
CA ILE A 179 16.82 -1.60 -9.84
C ILE A 179 15.67 -2.54 -9.50
N MET A 180 14.62 -2.00 -8.89
CA MET A 180 13.40 -2.71 -8.56
C MET A 180 12.27 -2.15 -9.42
N ASN A 181 11.66 -3.00 -10.23
CA ASN A 181 10.53 -2.60 -11.06
C ASN A 181 9.38 -3.59 -10.87
N PRO A 182 8.40 -3.29 -10.00
CA PRO A 182 7.26 -4.17 -9.77
C PRO A 182 6.24 -4.15 -10.93
N ARG A 183 6.34 -3.16 -11.84
CA ARG A 183 5.45 -2.99 -13.00
C ARG A 183 3.96 -2.84 -12.64
N TYR A 184 3.64 -2.23 -11.49
CA TYR A 184 2.25 -2.09 -11.05
C TYR A 184 1.32 -1.54 -12.15
N HIS A 185 0.12 -2.13 -12.23
CA HIS A 185 -0.97 -1.68 -13.10
C HIS A 185 -0.74 -1.80 -14.60
N GLU A 186 0.26 -2.58 -15.05
CA GLU A 186 0.41 -2.93 -16.47
C GLU A 186 -0.69 -3.88 -16.94
N ASN A 187 -1.17 -4.78 -16.08
CA ASN A 187 -2.33 -5.62 -16.39
C ASN A 187 -3.65 -4.90 -16.05
N ALA A 188 -4.52 -4.74 -17.05
CA ALA A 188 -5.83 -4.09 -16.86
C ALA A 188 -6.73 -4.81 -15.84
N LEU A 189 -6.60 -6.13 -15.67
CA LEU A 189 -7.38 -6.89 -14.70
C LEU A 189 -6.99 -6.58 -13.26
N ASP A 190 -5.71 -6.29 -13.01
CA ASP A 190 -5.21 -5.90 -11.68
C ASP A 190 -5.86 -4.58 -11.25
N VAL A 191 -5.96 -3.62 -12.18
CA VAL A 191 -6.62 -2.34 -11.97
C VAL A 191 -8.13 -2.53 -11.78
N ALA A 192 -8.77 -3.33 -12.62
CA ALA A 192 -10.21 -3.59 -12.53
C ALA A 192 -10.60 -4.23 -11.19
N ARG A 193 -9.79 -5.14 -10.65
CA ARG A 193 -9.98 -5.73 -9.31
C ARG A 193 -9.90 -4.67 -8.21
N LEU A 194 -8.92 -3.77 -8.27
CA LEU A 194 -8.78 -2.68 -7.30
C LEU A 194 -9.95 -1.69 -7.39
N VAL A 195 -10.43 -1.38 -8.59
CA VAL A 195 -11.64 -0.56 -8.80
C VAL A 195 -12.85 -1.18 -8.12
N GLU A 196 -13.09 -2.48 -8.32
CA GLU A 196 -14.17 -3.20 -7.64
C GLU A 196 -13.95 -3.28 -6.12
N GLY A 197 -12.70 -3.43 -5.66
CA GLY A 197 -12.33 -3.35 -4.25
C GLY A 197 -12.73 -2.02 -3.61
N ILE A 198 -12.51 -0.89 -4.30
CA ILE A 198 -12.93 0.44 -3.85
C ILE A 198 -14.45 0.54 -3.76
N LYS A 199 -15.19 0.02 -4.75
CA LYS A 199 -16.66 0.01 -4.72
C LYS A 199 -17.20 -0.80 -3.53
N ILE A 200 -16.59 -1.96 -3.25
CA ILE A 200 -16.95 -2.78 -2.09
C ILE A 200 -16.64 -2.03 -0.79
N ALA A 201 -15.46 -1.40 -0.68
CA ALA A 201 -15.07 -0.61 0.49
C ALA A 201 -16.07 0.52 0.81
N VAL A 202 -16.56 1.23 -0.21
CA VAL A 202 -17.59 2.27 -0.03
C VAL A 202 -18.91 1.68 0.44
N LYS A 203 -19.32 0.51 -0.06
CA LYS A 203 -20.51 -0.19 0.45
C LYS A 203 -20.36 -0.62 1.91
N VAL A 204 -19.16 -1.07 2.31
CA VAL A 204 -18.86 -1.41 3.71
C VAL A 204 -19.03 -0.19 4.61
N ALA A 205 -18.53 0.97 4.18
CA ALA A 205 -18.64 2.21 4.95
C ALA A 205 -20.08 2.74 5.13
N ASP A 206 -21.02 2.36 4.26
CA ASP A 206 -22.45 2.71 4.35
C ASP A 206 -23.27 1.72 5.19
N ALA A 207 -22.65 0.64 5.68
CA ALA A 207 -23.34 -0.34 6.51
C ALA A 207 -23.84 0.27 7.83
N SER A 208 -24.96 -0.27 8.34
CA SER A 208 -25.63 0.21 9.56
C SER A 208 -24.71 0.47 10.76
N PRO A 209 -23.72 -0.41 11.08
CA PRO A 209 -22.81 -0.16 12.20
C PRO A 209 -21.99 1.13 12.10
N PHE A 210 -21.72 1.64 10.90
CA PHE A 210 -20.97 2.89 10.70
C PHE A 210 -21.83 4.15 10.90
N LYS A 211 -23.15 4.03 10.79
CA LYS A 211 -24.09 5.15 10.98
C LYS A 211 -24.02 5.73 12.39
N GLN A 212 -23.73 4.89 13.40
CA GLN A 212 -23.57 5.34 14.79
C GLN A 212 -22.38 6.31 15.00
N PHE A 213 -21.46 6.38 14.04
CA PHE A 213 -20.30 7.27 14.06
C PHE A 213 -20.46 8.49 13.14
N GLY A 214 -21.57 8.61 12.40
CA GLY A 214 -21.72 9.65 11.38
C GLY A 214 -20.76 9.49 10.20
N SER A 215 -20.32 8.24 9.94
CA SER A 215 -19.36 7.92 8.88
C SER A 215 -19.90 8.35 7.52
N ARG A 216 -19.09 9.10 6.77
CA ARG A 216 -19.42 9.54 5.41
C ARG A 216 -18.18 9.67 4.55
N LEU A 217 -18.29 9.28 3.28
CA LEU A 217 -17.22 9.46 2.31
C LEU A 217 -16.87 10.95 2.17
N TYR A 218 -15.59 11.27 2.21
CA TYR A 218 -15.11 12.61 1.98
C TYR A 218 -15.11 12.92 0.47
N MET A 219 -16.05 13.76 0.05
CA MET A 219 -16.37 14.03 -1.36
C MET A 219 -15.45 15.09 -2.00
N LYS A 220 -14.13 14.97 -1.83
CA LYS A 220 -13.13 15.86 -2.46
C LYS A 220 -12.37 15.11 -3.56
N PRO A 221 -12.56 15.45 -4.84
CA PRO A 221 -11.85 14.79 -5.95
C PRO A 221 -10.34 15.03 -5.91
N LEU A 222 -9.56 14.06 -6.38
CA LEU A 222 -8.13 14.23 -6.66
C LEU A 222 -7.91 15.26 -7.78
N PRO A 223 -6.92 16.17 -7.66
CA PRO A 223 -6.68 17.24 -8.65
C PRO A 223 -6.52 16.75 -10.08
N ASN A 224 -5.78 15.65 -10.27
CA ASN A 224 -5.51 15.05 -11.59
C ASN A 224 -6.67 14.21 -12.13
N CYS A 225 -7.63 13.81 -11.28
CA CYS A 225 -8.80 12.99 -11.66
C CYS A 225 -10.09 13.81 -11.80
N LYS A 226 -10.05 15.14 -11.61
CA LYS A 226 -11.22 16.03 -11.57
C LYS A 226 -12.09 16.07 -12.83
N HIS A 227 -11.55 15.59 -13.96
CA HIS A 227 -12.25 15.57 -15.25
C HIS A 227 -13.20 14.36 -15.38
N PHE A 228 -13.09 13.38 -14.49
CA PHE A 228 -14.04 12.29 -14.35
C PHE A 228 -15.12 12.64 -13.32
N GLN A 229 -16.31 12.07 -13.50
CA GLN A 229 -17.35 12.15 -12.48
C GLN A 229 -16.86 11.46 -11.19
N PHE A 230 -16.98 12.14 -10.05
CA PHE A 230 -16.49 11.61 -8.77
C PHE A 230 -17.11 10.23 -8.49
N MET A 231 -16.25 9.25 -8.15
CA MET A 231 -16.61 7.84 -7.91
C MET A 231 -17.20 7.08 -9.11
N SER A 232 -17.05 7.58 -10.35
CA SER A 232 -17.20 6.75 -11.54
C SER A 232 -16.04 5.74 -11.67
N ASP A 233 -16.19 4.73 -12.50
CA ASP A 233 -15.14 3.71 -12.72
C ASP A 233 -13.83 4.36 -13.20
N GLU A 234 -13.92 5.37 -14.07
CA GLU A 234 -12.78 6.11 -14.60
C GLU A 234 -12.11 6.98 -13.52
N TYR A 235 -12.90 7.60 -12.63
CA TYR A 235 -12.36 8.33 -11.49
C TYR A 235 -11.62 7.39 -10.54
N ILE A 236 -12.21 6.24 -10.23
CA ILE A 236 -11.63 5.25 -9.33
C ILE A 236 -10.34 4.69 -9.93
N GLU A 237 -10.31 4.33 -11.22
CA GLU A 237 -9.08 3.91 -11.88
C GLU A 237 -7.99 5.00 -11.82
N CYS A 238 -8.34 6.26 -12.08
CA CYS A 238 -7.40 7.36 -11.93
C CYS A 238 -6.86 7.45 -10.49
N GLN A 239 -7.71 7.28 -9.47
CA GLN A 239 -7.29 7.21 -8.07
C GLN A 239 -6.36 6.04 -7.80
N VAL A 240 -6.67 4.84 -8.29
CA VAL A 240 -5.83 3.63 -8.18
C VAL A 240 -4.41 3.95 -8.64
N ARG A 241 -4.26 4.55 -9.82
CA ARG A 241 -2.95 4.90 -10.38
C ARG A 241 -2.25 6.06 -9.67
N THR A 242 -3.01 6.95 -9.04
CA THR A 242 -2.47 8.15 -8.37
C THR A 242 -1.97 7.87 -6.96
N ILE A 243 -2.73 7.08 -6.19
CA ILE A 243 -2.45 6.80 -4.78
C ILE A 243 -2.26 5.29 -4.61
N SER A 244 -1.21 4.79 -5.24
CA SER A 244 -0.74 3.41 -5.07
C SER A 244 0.36 3.33 -4.03
N MET A 245 0.36 2.26 -3.25
CA MET A 245 1.42 1.95 -2.29
C MET A 245 1.70 0.45 -2.28
N THR A 246 2.94 0.08 -1.96
CA THR A 246 3.29 -1.30 -1.59
C THR A 246 2.90 -1.53 -0.14
N ILE A 247 2.56 -2.78 0.22
CA ILE A 247 2.42 -3.21 1.62
C ILE A 247 3.59 -4.06 2.10
N TYR A 248 4.66 -4.13 1.29
CA TYR A 248 5.96 -4.71 1.61
C TYR A 248 5.96 -6.25 1.70
N HIS A 249 5.26 -6.93 0.78
CA HIS A 249 5.20 -8.41 0.71
C HIS A 249 5.85 -8.97 -0.55
#